data_AF-A0A6J1W0W9-F1
#
_entry.id   AF-A0A6J1W0W9-F1
#
_cell.length_a   1.000
_cell.length_b   1.000
_cell.length_c   1.000
_cell.angle_alpha   90.00
_cell.angle_beta   90.00
_cell.angle_gamma   90.00
#
_symmetry.space_group_name_H-M   'P 1'
#
loop_
_entity.id
_entity.type
_entity.pdbx_description
1 polymer ?
#
loop_
_entity_poly.entity_id
_entity_poly.type
_entity_poly.pdbx_seq_one_letter_code
_entity_poly.pdbx_strand_id
1 'polypeptide(L)'
;RWLLYREFPRLPEATFYWELPRPFLGNQVGSYGGRLRYTLSYTAGGRGTPLPDADVQITGNDITLVAYLSELRPHEHKGFEVVFREQFWKRPDGQPATREHLLMALADLDEVLIRATHSTDMLSAGITGVSMETAVPNYTSLPRALEVEECRCPPAYQGLSCQDCAAGYTRTGGGLYLGHCTLCECNGHSESCHPETGTCSVRTLL
;
A
#
# COMPACT_ATOMS: atom_id res chain seq x y z
N ARG A 1 17.07 -13.76 -5.03
CA ARG A 1 17.08 -14.06 -6.49
C ARG A 1 16.52 -12.84 -7.19
N TRP A 2 17.17 -12.36 -8.24
CA TRP A 2 16.73 -11.17 -8.98
C TRP A 2 15.56 -11.48 -9.92
N LEU A 3 14.58 -10.59 -9.93
CA LEU A 3 13.66 -10.39 -11.05
C LEU A 3 14.29 -9.34 -11.98
N LEU A 4 14.37 -9.63 -13.27
CA LEU A 4 15.09 -8.81 -14.24
C LEU A 4 14.21 -8.55 -15.47
N TYR A 5 14.20 -7.30 -15.94
CA TYR A 5 13.62 -6.90 -17.21
C TYR A 5 14.68 -6.22 -18.08
N ARG A 6 14.80 -6.61 -19.35
CA ARG A 6 15.90 -6.19 -20.27
C ARG A 6 15.42 -5.62 -21.61
N GLU A 7 14.10 -5.50 -21.82
CA GLU A 7 13.53 -5.09 -23.10
C GLU A 7 12.99 -3.66 -23.07
N PHE A 8 13.55 -2.80 -22.22
CA PHE A 8 13.18 -1.37 -22.13
C PHE A 8 13.19 -0.63 -23.48
N PRO A 9 14.16 -0.84 -24.39
CA PRO A 9 14.15 -0.18 -25.70
C PRO A 9 12.96 -0.53 -26.60
N ARG A 10 12.18 -1.56 -26.26
CA ARG A 10 10.95 -1.95 -26.99
C ARG A 10 9.68 -1.36 -26.38
N LEU A 11 9.78 -0.76 -25.20
CA LEU A 11 8.65 -0.13 -24.52
C LEU A 11 8.42 1.29 -25.06
N PRO A 12 7.18 1.81 -24.98
CA PRO A 12 6.92 3.21 -25.23
C PRO A 12 7.69 4.09 -24.23
N GLU A 13 7.94 5.34 -24.61
CA GLU A 13 8.61 6.32 -23.77
C GLU A 13 7.71 6.70 -22.58
N ALA A 14 7.93 6.08 -21.43
CA ALA A 14 7.17 6.24 -20.19
C ALA A 14 8.00 5.79 -18.98
N THR A 15 7.57 6.19 -17.77
CA THR A 15 8.11 5.65 -16.51
C THR A 15 7.41 4.34 -16.17
N PHE A 16 8.18 3.27 -15.99
CA PHE A 16 7.69 1.96 -15.55
C PHE A 16 8.02 1.69 -14.08
N TYR A 17 7.17 0.89 -13.44
CA TYR A 17 7.24 0.49 -12.05
C TYR A 17 7.15 -1.04 -11.92
N TRP A 18 7.77 -1.57 -10.86
CA TRP A 18 7.52 -2.90 -10.35
C TRP A 18 6.27 -2.86 -9.47
N GLU A 19 5.22 -3.56 -9.88
CA GLU A 19 4.04 -3.78 -9.05
C GLU A 19 4.29 -4.96 -8.11
N LEU A 20 4.08 -4.75 -6.80
CA LEU A 20 4.23 -5.83 -5.82
C LEU A 20 3.03 -6.77 -5.85
N PRO A 21 3.24 -8.08 -5.60
CA PRO A 21 2.17 -9.06 -5.66
C PRO A 21 1.22 -8.98 -4.47
N ARG A 22 0.08 -9.68 -4.59
CA ARG A 22 -1.00 -9.78 -3.59
C ARG A 22 -0.59 -9.90 -2.11
N PRO A 23 0.49 -10.61 -1.70
CA PRO A 23 0.89 -10.65 -0.29
C PRO A 23 1.24 -9.30 0.33
N PHE A 24 1.51 -8.28 -0.48
CA PHE A 24 1.81 -6.91 -0.04
C PHE A 24 0.56 -6.01 -0.03
N LEU A 25 -0.61 -6.53 -0.43
CA LEU A 25 -1.84 -5.76 -0.66
C LEU A 25 -2.91 -6.08 0.40
N GLY A 26 -4.06 -5.41 0.33
CA GLY A 26 -5.18 -5.54 1.27
C GLY A 26 -4.92 -4.86 2.61
N ASN A 27 -5.42 -5.43 3.70
CA ASN A 27 -5.23 -4.85 5.03
C ASN A 27 -3.78 -5.02 5.51
N GLN A 28 -3.04 -3.91 5.48
CA GLN A 28 -1.64 -3.77 5.88
C GLN A 28 -1.48 -2.74 7.01
N VAL A 29 -2.53 -2.46 7.79
CA VAL A 29 -2.45 -1.55 8.96
C VAL A 29 -1.39 -2.00 9.96
N GLY A 30 -1.19 -3.31 10.09
CA GLY A 30 -0.12 -3.88 10.91
C GLY A 30 1.30 -3.50 10.45
N SER A 31 1.47 -2.96 9.25
CA SER A 31 2.76 -2.44 8.77
C SER A 31 3.04 -1.00 9.20
N TYR A 32 2.08 -0.31 9.84
CA TYR A 32 2.30 1.04 10.36
C TYR A 32 3.46 1.08 11.36
N GLY A 33 4.42 1.99 11.15
CA GLY A 33 5.69 2.05 11.87
C GLY A 33 6.75 1.02 11.42
N GLY A 34 6.38 0.04 10.59
CA GLY A 34 7.26 -0.94 9.96
C GLY A 34 7.97 -0.38 8.71
N ARG A 35 8.64 -1.27 7.98
CA ARG A 35 9.55 -0.93 6.87
C ARG A 35 9.29 -1.77 5.63
N LEU A 36 9.26 -1.12 4.46
CA LEU A 36 9.39 -1.75 3.16
C LEU A 36 10.86 -1.69 2.73
N ARG A 37 11.46 -2.85 2.45
CA ARG A 37 12.84 -2.98 1.96
C ARG A 37 12.88 -3.67 0.62
N TYR A 38 13.83 -3.26 -0.20
CA TYR A 38 14.12 -3.89 -1.49
C TYR A 38 15.53 -3.50 -1.95
N THR A 39 16.06 -4.20 -2.94
CA THR A 39 17.32 -3.85 -3.60
C THR A 39 17.06 -3.68 -5.09
N LEU A 40 17.54 -2.56 -5.66
CA LEU A 40 17.45 -2.28 -7.08
C LEU A 40 18.83 -2.31 -7.74
N SER A 41 18.80 -2.57 -9.04
CA SER A 41 19.90 -2.29 -9.96
C SER A 41 19.32 -1.97 -11.33
N TYR A 42 19.99 -1.10 -12.09
CA TYR A 42 19.66 -0.89 -13.49
C TYR A 42 20.91 -0.65 -14.33
N THR A 43 20.77 -0.82 -15.63
CA THR A 43 21.76 -0.39 -16.62
C THR A 43 21.10 0.57 -17.60
N ALA A 44 21.87 1.54 -18.06
CA ALA A 44 21.43 2.56 -19.00
C ALA A 44 22.52 2.75 -20.06
N GLY A 45 22.12 3.21 -21.25
CA GLY A 45 23.05 3.56 -22.30
C GLY A 45 23.82 4.84 -22.00
N GLY A 46 24.90 5.08 -22.74
CA GLY A 46 25.85 6.16 -22.47
C GLY A 46 25.34 7.57 -22.76
N ARG A 47 24.13 7.72 -23.34
CA ARG A 47 23.53 9.02 -23.67
C ARG A 47 22.32 9.39 -22.80
N GLY A 48 21.94 8.50 -21.88
CA GLY A 48 20.81 8.73 -20.97
C GLY A 48 21.11 9.82 -19.94
N THR A 49 20.05 10.52 -19.54
CA THR A 49 20.04 11.43 -18.39
C THR A 49 19.23 10.82 -17.25
N PRO A 50 19.46 11.22 -15.99
CA PRO A 50 18.59 10.83 -14.88
C PRO A 50 17.15 11.26 -15.15
N LEU A 51 16.19 10.42 -14.78
CA LEU A 51 14.75 10.70 -14.87
C LEU A 51 14.17 10.71 -13.45
N PRO A 52 14.03 11.87 -12.78
CA PRO A 52 13.48 11.96 -11.42
C PRO A 52 11.98 11.70 -11.40
N ASP A 53 11.52 10.91 -10.43
CA ASP A 53 10.12 10.59 -10.17
C ASP A 53 10.00 10.02 -8.75
N ALA A 54 8.78 9.76 -8.27
CA ALA A 54 8.55 9.05 -7.02
C ALA A 54 9.18 7.64 -7.05
N ASP A 55 9.90 7.28 -6.00
CA ASP A 55 10.59 5.99 -5.91
C ASP A 55 9.66 4.86 -5.47
N VAL A 56 8.73 5.17 -4.57
CA VAL A 56 7.68 4.25 -4.12
C VAL A 56 6.35 4.99 -4.17
N GLN A 57 5.33 4.34 -4.71
CA GLN A 57 3.94 4.79 -4.64
C GLN A 57 3.10 3.70 -3.99
N ILE A 58 2.19 4.10 -3.12
CA ILE A 58 1.13 3.24 -2.60
C ILE A 58 -0.22 3.87 -2.88
N THR A 59 -1.20 3.02 -3.19
CA THR A 59 -2.59 3.42 -3.39
C THR A 59 -3.49 2.49 -2.60
N GLY A 60 -4.45 3.07 -1.88
CA GLY A 60 -5.48 2.32 -1.17
C GLY A 60 -6.59 3.25 -0.70
N ASN A 61 -7.84 2.80 -0.73
CA ASN A 61 -8.99 3.62 -0.32
C ASN A 61 -9.05 5.00 -1.02
N ASP A 62 -8.75 5.02 -2.32
CA ASP A 62 -8.63 6.24 -3.16
C ASP A 62 -7.57 7.25 -2.69
N ILE A 63 -6.67 6.86 -1.78
CA ILE A 63 -5.56 7.68 -1.29
C ILE A 63 -4.27 7.20 -1.95
N THR A 64 -3.61 8.11 -2.67
CA THR A 64 -2.27 7.88 -3.23
C THR A 64 -1.23 8.59 -2.38
N LEU A 65 -0.18 7.86 -2.00
CA LEU A 65 0.98 8.39 -1.29
C LEU A 65 2.28 7.98 -2.00
N VAL A 66 3.24 8.89 -2.02
CA VAL A 66 4.53 8.72 -2.69
C VAL A 66 5.69 8.97 -1.73
N ALA A 67 6.79 8.26 -1.93
CA ALA A 67 8.05 8.44 -1.22
C ALA A 67 9.19 8.68 -2.22
N TYR A 68 10.11 9.56 -1.82
CA TYR A 68 11.31 9.89 -2.57
C TYR A 68 12.54 9.48 -1.75
N LEU A 69 13.47 8.77 -2.36
CA LEU A 69 14.64 8.19 -1.75
C LEU A 69 15.92 8.72 -2.42
N SER A 70 17.07 8.30 -1.90
CA SER A 70 18.37 8.68 -2.48
C SER A 70 18.55 8.12 -3.89
N GLU A 71 19.25 8.85 -4.76
CA GLU A 71 19.50 8.44 -6.15
C GLU A 71 20.20 7.06 -6.28
N LEU A 72 19.85 6.33 -7.35
CA LEU A 72 20.50 5.09 -7.78
C LEU A 72 21.37 5.35 -9.01
N ARG A 73 22.64 4.94 -8.97
CA ARG A 73 23.53 5.10 -10.13
C ARG A 73 23.44 3.89 -11.08
N PRO A 74 23.70 4.07 -12.39
CA PRO A 74 23.76 2.95 -13.32
C PRO A 74 24.82 1.92 -12.90
N HIS A 75 24.52 0.64 -13.03
CA HIS A 75 25.37 -0.50 -12.64
C HIS A 75 25.61 -0.66 -11.14
N GLU A 76 24.96 0.15 -10.30
CA GLU A 76 24.98 0.01 -8.85
C GLU A 76 23.94 -1.02 -8.39
N HIS A 77 24.25 -1.75 -7.32
CA HIS A 77 23.29 -2.54 -6.57
C HIS A 77 23.07 -1.84 -5.24
N LYS A 78 21.88 -1.30 -5.00
CA LYS A 78 21.60 -0.50 -3.80
C LYS A 78 20.35 -0.97 -3.08
N GLY A 79 20.48 -1.13 -1.77
CA GLY A 79 19.37 -1.40 -0.87
C GLY A 79 18.64 -0.12 -0.51
N PHE A 80 17.31 -0.21 -0.47
CA PHE A 80 16.40 0.86 -0.12
C PHE A 80 15.51 0.43 1.03
N GLU A 81 15.14 1.41 1.85
CA GLU A 81 14.22 1.25 2.95
C GLU A 81 13.32 2.49 3.01
N VAL A 82 12.01 2.28 3.11
CA VAL A 82 11.04 3.32 3.43
C VAL A 82 10.23 2.87 4.64
N VAL A 83 10.07 3.76 5.61
CA VAL A 83 9.31 3.50 6.83
C VAL A 83 7.86 3.93 6.61
N PHE A 84 6.90 3.13 7.05
CA PHE A 84 5.49 3.50 7.05
C PHE A 84 5.17 4.44 8.22
N ARG A 85 5.67 5.68 8.11
CA ARG A 85 5.26 6.82 8.94
C ARG A 85 5.12 8.07 8.09
N GLU A 86 4.13 8.88 8.40
CA GLU A 86 3.66 10.02 7.61
C GLU A 86 4.78 10.98 7.17
N GLN A 87 5.83 11.20 7.96
CA GLN A 87 6.94 12.08 7.60
C GLN A 87 7.77 11.60 6.39
N PHE A 88 7.68 10.32 6.02
CA PHE A 88 8.38 9.74 4.87
C PHE A 88 7.52 9.70 3.60
N TRP A 89 6.24 10.07 3.70
CA TRP A 89 5.27 10.00 2.62
C TRP A 89 4.70 11.38 2.30
N LYS A 90 4.40 11.59 1.03
CA LYS A 90 3.74 12.80 0.52
C LYS A 90 2.57 12.41 -0.34
N ARG A 91 1.64 13.33 -0.51
CA ARG A 91 0.64 13.24 -1.56
C ARG A 91 1.26 13.59 -2.92
N PRO A 92 0.67 13.15 -4.05
CA PRO A 92 1.16 13.49 -5.40
C PRO A 92 1.21 14.99 -5.68
N ASP A 93 0.39 15.79 -5.00
CA ASP A 93 0.41 17.26 -5.08
C ASP A 93 1.56 17.92 -4.28
N GLY A 94 2.42 17.10 -3.66
CA GLY A 94 3.58 17.54 -2.88
C GLY A 94 3.29 17.90 -1.43
N GLN A 95 2.02 17.90 -1.01
CA GLN A 95 1.65 18.14 0.38
C GLN A 95 2.11 16.99 1.29
N PRO A 96 2.40 17.25 2.57
CA PRO A 96 2.74 16.19 3.52
C PRO A 96 1.56 15.23 3.69
N ALA A 97 1.86 13.94 3.84
CA ALA A 97 0.87 12.98 4.32
C ALA A 97 0.56 13.24 5.81
N THR A 98 -0.63 12.82 6.25
CA THR A 98 -0.95 12.75 7.68
C THR A 98 -1.01 11.28 8.11
N ARG A 99 -1.03 11.04 9.43
CA ARG A 99 -1.21 9.71 10.00
C ARG A 99 -2.46 9.04 9.44
N GLU A 100 -3.55 9.78 9.33
CA GLU A 100 -4.83 9.29 8.81
C GLU A 100 -4.72 8.90 7.34
N HIS A 101 -4.09 9.72 6.48
CA HIS A 101 -3.90 9.35 5.08
C HIS A 101 -3.17 8.00 4.94
N LEU A 102 -2.09 7.82 5.72
CA LEU A 102 -1.28 6.62 5.65
C LEU A 102 -2.03 5.39 6.18
N LEU A 103 -2.70 5.51 7.33
CA LEU A 103 -3.49 4.41 7.90
C LEU A 103 -4.65 4.02 7.00
N MET A 104 -5.31 4.99 6.37
CA MET A 104 -6.42 4.72 5.45
C MET A 104 -5.93 4.05 4.16
N ALA A 105 -4.80 4.48 3.60
CA ALA A 105 -4.20 3.76 2.47
C ALA A 105 -3.82 2.31 2.85
N LEU A 106 -3.24 2.10 4.03
CA LEU A 106 -2.86 0.77 4.53
C LEU A 106 -4.06 -0.11 4.94
N ALA A 107 -5.23 0.46 5.20
CA ALA A 107 -6.43 -0.29 5.58
C ALA A 107 -6.95 -1.19 4.47
N ASP A 108 -6.84 -0.73 3.22
CA ASP A 108 -7.14 -1.51 2.02
C ASP A 108 -6.19 -1.10 0.90
N LEU A 109 -5.00 -1.69 0.90
CA LEU A 109 -3.92 -1.33 0.00
C LEU A 109 -4.13 -2.02 -1.36
N ASP A 110 -4.49 -1.25 -2.37
CA ASP A 110 -4.76 -1.72 -3.74
C ASP A 110 -3.47 -1.97 -4.53
N GLU A 111 -2.47 -1.10 -4.35
CA GLU A 111 -1.29 -1.09 -5.20
C GLU A 111 -0.05 -0.64 -4.42
N VAL A 112 1.09 -1.30 -4.69
CA VAL A 112 2.42 -0.85 -4.27
C VAL A 112 3.36 -0.91 -5.46
N LEU A 113 3.82 0.27 -5.89
CA LEU A 113 4.70 0.45 -7.02
C LEU A 113 6.08 0.88 -6.57
N ILE A 114 7.12 0.24 -7.11
CA ILE A 114 8.52 0.61 -6.91
C ILE A 114 9.10 1.00 -8.27
N ARG A 115 9.68 2.20 -8.38
CA ARG A 115 10.19 2.72 -9.64
C ARG A 115 11.21 1.78 -10.28
N ALA A 116 11.02 1.47 -11.56
CA ALA A 116 11.93 0.65 -12.36
C ALA A 116 12.77 1.49 -13.33
N THR A 117 12.25 2.65 -13.75
CA THR A 117 12.86 3.53 -14.75
C THR A 117 13.59 4.68 -14.08
N HIS A 118 14.91 4.75 -14.25
CA HIS A 118 15.76 5.78 -13.62
C HIS A 118 16.52 6.66 -14.63
N SER A 119 16.47 6.33 -15.92
CA SER A 119 17.15 7.06 -16.99
C SER A 119 16.27 7.17 -18.24
N THR A 120 16.54 8.14 -19.10
CA THR A 120 15.92 8.27 -20.43
C THR A 120 16.43 7.23 -21.44
N ASP A 121 17.55 6.55 -21.16
CA ASP A 121 18.14 5.52 -22.04
C ASP A 121 18.26 4.18 -21.26
N MET A 122 17.14 3.69 -20.73
CA MET A 122 17.11 2.45 -19.93
C MET A 122 17.37 1.21 -20.79
N LEU A 123 18.25 0.33 -20.33
CA LEU A 123 18.54 -0.96 -20.96
C LEU A 123 17.97 -2.13 -20.16
N SER A 124 18.17 -2.13 -18.84
CA SER A 124 17.63 -3.17 -17.96
C SER A 124 17.39 -2.65 -16.56
N ALA A 125 16.44 -3.26 -15.85
CA ALA A 125 16.21 -3.04 -14.43
C ALA A 125 16.06 -4.39 -13.71
N GLY A 126 16.44 -4.41 -12.45
CA GLY A 126 16.33 -5.57 -11.59
C GLY A 126 15.90 -5.20 -10.18
N ILE A 127 15.10 -6.07 -9.58
CA ILE A 127 14.67 -5.98 -8.19
C ILE A 127 14.88 -7.32 -7.47
N THR A 128 15.27 -7.27 -6.20
CA THR A 128 15.39 -8.45 -5.33
C THR A 128 15.16 -8.08 -3.88
N GLY A 129 14.91 -9.08 -3.04
CA GLY A 129 14.88 -8.92 -1.58
C GLY A 129 13.75 -8.01 -1.10
N VAL A 130 12.62 -7.99 -1.82
CA VAL A 130 11.45 -7.23 -1.41
C VAL A 130 10.87 -7.85 -0.15
N SER A 131 10.70 -7.05 0.90
CA SER A 131 10.12 -7.47 2.17
C SER A 131 9.39 -6.30 2.82
N MET A 132 8.30 -6.59 3.51
CA MET A 132 7.50 -5.61 4.25
C MET A 132 7.29 -6.10 5.67
N GLU A 133 7.70 -5.29 6.65
CA GLU A 133 7.46 -5.60 8.08
C GLU A 133 5.97 -5.39 8.40
N THR A 134 5.38 -6.33 9.12
CA THR A 134 4.00 -6.24 9.63
C THR A 134 3.93 -6.83 11.02
N ALA A 135 3.07 -6.26 11.87
CA ALA A 135 2.82 -6.77 13.20
C ALA A 135 2.05 -8.09 13.15
N VAL A 136 2.38 -8.98 14.08
CA VAL A 136 1.69 -10.25 14.28
C VAL A 136 1.11 -10.30 15.69
N PRO A 137 -0.07 -10.91 15.88
CA PRO A 137 -0.73 -10.95 17.20
C PRO A 137 0.02 -11.82 18.21
N ASN A 138 0.81 -12.78 17.73
CA ASN A 138 1.54 -13.70 18.59
C ASN A 138 2.86 -13.09 19.07
N TYR A 139 3.21 -13.37 20.33
CA TYR A 139 4.54 -13.10 20.84
C TYR A 139 5.60 -13.83 20.01
N THR A 140 6.48 -13.05 19.39
CA THR A 140 7.67 -13.55 18.71
C THR A 140 8.90 -13.08 19.47
N SER A 141 10.07 -13.63 19.14
CA SER A 141 11.36 -13.12 19.63
C SER A 141 11.78 -11.80 18.96
N LEU A 142 10.95 -11.24 18.08
CA LEU A 142 11.20 -9.98 17.39
C LEU A 142 10.74 -8.79 18.24
N PRO A 143 11.25 -7.57 17.96
CA PRO A 143 10.79 -6.36 18.63
C PRO A 143 9.28 -6.19 18.52
N ARG A 144 8.65 -5.67 19.58
CA ARG A 144 7.23 -5.34 19.56
C ARG A 144 6.96 -4.20 18.58
N ALA A 145 5.87 -4.31 17.82
CA ALA A 145 5.37 -3.24 16.97
C ALA A 145 4.59 -2.21 17.81
N LEU A 146 5.32 -1.32 18.48
CA LEU A 146 4.73 -0.34 19.42
C LEU A 146 3.83 0.70 18.75
N GLU A 147 4.00 0.92 17.45
CA GLU A 147 3.22 1.89 16.68
C GLU A 147 1.89 1.31 16.18
N VAL A 148 1.73 -0.03 16.24
CA VAL A 148 0.48 -0.69 15.85
C VAL A 148 -0.46 -0.68 17.05
N GLU A 149 -1.54 0.09 16.92
CA GLU A 149 -2.58 0.19 17.94
C GLU A 149 -3.56 -0.98 17.79
N GLU A 150 -4.01 -1.52 18.93
CA GLU A 150 -5.17 -2.42 19.01
C GLU A 150 -6.30 -1.65 19.70
N CYS A 151 -7.18 -1.09 18.90
CA CYS A 151 -8.27 -0.25 19.36
C CYS A 151 -9.43 -1.09 19.92
N ARG A 152 -10.01 -0.66 21.04
CA ARG A 152 -11.30 -1.19 21.52
C ARG A 152 -12.42 -0.59 20.68
N CYS A 153 -12.92 -1.36 19.72
CA CYS A 153 -13.89 -0.84 18.77
C CYS A 153 -15.30 -0.66 19.34
N PRO A 154 -16.01 0.40 18.92
CA PRO A 154 -17.46 0.49 19.12
C PRO A 154 -18.17 -0.67 18.41
N PRO A 155 -19.42 -1.02 18.80
CA PRO A 155 -20.12 -2.20 18.27
C PRO A 155 -20.24 -2.29 16.74
N ALA A 156 -20.24 -1.15 16.04
CA ALA A 156 -20.37 -1.08 14.58
C ALA A 156 -19.06 -1.31 13.81
N TYR A 157 -17.91 -1.37 14.50
CA TYR A 157 -16.58 -1.39 13.88
C TYR A 157 -15.74 -2.56 14.39
N GLN A 158 -14.77 -3.00 13.60
CA GLN A 158 -13.80 -4.05 13.92
C GLN A 158 -12.45 -3.81 13.24
N GLY A 159 -11.46 -4.66 13.53
CA GLY A 159 -10.08 -4.54 13.03
C GLY A 159 -9.14 -3.83 14.00
N LEU A 160 -7.82 -3.89 13.74
CA LEU A 160 -6.80 -3.34 14.65
C LEU A 160 -6.99 -1.85 14.93
N SER A 161 -7.45 -1.09 13.94
CA SER A 161 -7.71 0.34 14.03
C SER A 161 -9.20 0.69 13.91
N CYS A 162 -10.11 -0.27 14.13
CA CYS A 162 -11.56 -0.10 13.96
C CYS A 162 -11.94 0.41 12.56
N GLN A 163 -11.17 0.01 11.57
CA GLN A 163 -11.26 0.52 10.22
C GLN A 163 -12.29 -0.24 9.37
N ASP A 164 -12.68 -1.45 9.78
CA ASP A 164 -13.64 -2.30 9.07
C ASP A 164 -15.02 -2.24 9.73
N CYS A 165 -16.10 -2.36 8.96
CA CYS A 165 -17.43 -2.51 9.54
C CYS A 165 -17.61 -3.89 10.17
N ALA A 166 -18.19 -3.92 11.37
CA ALA A 166 -18.54 -5.15 12.05
C ALA A 166 -19.67 -5.89 11.31
N ALA A 167 -19.82 -7.19 11.59
CA ALA A 167 -20.90 -7.98 11.01
C ALA A 167 -22.29 -7.35 11.28
N GLY A 168 -23.11 -7.21 10.24
CA GLY A 168 -24.42 -6.55 10.32
C GLY A 168 -24.39 -5.03 10.14
N TYR A 169 -23.21 -4.47 9.81
CA TYR A 169 -23.03 -3.06 9.49
C TYR A 169 -22.44 -2.88 8.08
N THR A 170 -22.74 -1.76 7.45
CA THR A 170 -22.19 -1.31 6.17
C THR A 170 -21.73 0.13 6.25
N ARG A 171 -20.73 0.49 5.45
CA ARG A 171 -20.21 1.85 5.35
C ARG A 171 -21.19 2.76 4.61
N THR A 172 -21.39 3.97 5.13
CA THR A 172 -22.04 5.05 4.40
C THR A 172 -21.07 5.57 3.35
N GLY A 173 -21.42 5.55 2.06
CA GLY A 173 -20.56 5.99 0.95
C GLY A 173 -20.23 7.50 0.90
N GLY A 174 -19.99 8.12 2.06
CA GLY A 174 -19.69 9.54 2.23
C GLY A 174 -19.36 9.87 3.69
N GLY A 175 -18.46 10.83 3.90
CA GLY A 175 -17.98 11.28 5.20
C GLY A 175 -16.46 11.50 5.21
N LEU A 176 -15.93 11.99 6.34
CA LEU A 176 -14.48 12.05 6.54
C LEU A 176 -13.96 10.60 6.69
N TYR A 177 -12.91 10.22 5.96
CA TYR A 177 -12.28 8.89 6.04
C TYR A 177 -13.22 7.71 5.72
N LEU A 178 -13.73 7.65 4.49
CA LEU A 178 -14.64 6.62 3.95
C LEU A 178 -16.07 6.60 4.50
N GLY A 179 -16.37 7.30 5.59
CA GLY A 179 -17.72 7.36 6.18
C GLY A 179 -17.91 6.42 7.39
N HIS A 180 -19.13 6.33 7.89
CA HIS A 180 -19.46 5.62 9.12
C HIS A 180 -20.08 4.25 8.86
N CYS A 181 -19.86 3.30 9.77
CA CYS A 181 -20.55 2.02 9.75
C CYS A 181 -21.95 2.15 10.36
N THR A 182 -22.97 1.92 9.55
CA THR A 182 -24.40 1.94 9.93
C THR A 182 -25.01 0.56 9.78
N LEU A 183 -26.11 0.30 10.48
CA LEU A 183 -26.77 -1.01 10.47
C LEU A 183 -27.24 -1.37 9.05
N CYS A 184 -27.18 -2.66 8.68
CA CYS A 184 -27.71 -3.13 7.40
C CYS A 184 -29.23 -2.91 7.31
N GLU A 185 -29.69 -2.17 6.31
CA GLU A 185 -31.13 -1.91 6.07
C GLU A 185 -31.71 -2.86 5.01
N CYS A 186 -31.77 -4.16 5.34
CA CYS A 186 -32.26 -5.20 4.43
C CYS A 186 -33.77 -5.47 4.53
N ASN A 187 -34.56 -4.50 5.02
CA ASN A 187 -36.02 -4.59 5.17
C ASN A 187 -36.51 -5.85 5.90
N GLY A 188 -35.71 -6.37 6.84
CA GLY A 188 -36.02 -7.59 7.60
C GLY A 188 -35.80 -8.91 6.84
N HIS A 189 -35.32 -8.89 5.59
CA HIS A 189 -35.05 -10.10 4.81
C HIS A 189 -33.69 -10.74 5.15
N SER A 190 -32.74 -9.93 5.63
CA SER A 190 -31.43 -10.38 6.09
C SER A 190 -30.95 -9.48 7.22
N GLU A 191 -30.08 -10.02 8.07
CA GLU A 191 -29.33 -9.26 9.08
C GLU A 191 -27.90 -8.99 8.63
N SER A 192 -27.49 -9.49 7.46
CA SER A 192 -26.15 -9.31 6.91
C SER A 192 -26.18 -8.69 5.51
N CYS A 193 -25.22 -7.79 5.29
CA CYS A 193 -24.99 -7.12 4.03
C CYS A 193 -23.49 -6.98 3.79
N HIS A 194 -23.12 -6.66 2.55
CA HIS A 194 -21.74 -6.41 2.18
C HIS A 194 -21.23 -5.16 2.93
N PRO A 195 -20.08 -5.23 3.63
CA PRO A 195 -19.64 -4.17 4.55
C PRO A 195 -19.34 -2.84 3.84
N GLU A 196 -19.00 -2.85 2.56
CA GLU A 196 -18.68 -1.63 1.81
C GLU A 196 -19.78 -1.17 0.85
N THR A 197 -20.69 -2.06 0.43
CA THR A 197 -21.69 -1.72 -0.61
C THR A 197 -23.12 -1.75 -0.10
N GLY A 198 -23.36 -2.24 1.12
CA GLY A 198 -24.69 -2.42 1.69
C GLY A 198 -25.53 -3.50 1.00
N THR A 199 -24.97 -4.24 0.03
CA THR A 199 -25.71 -5.28 -0.71
C THR A 199 -26.12 -6.40 0.24
N CYS A 200 -27.42 -6.60 0.43
CA CYS A 200 -27.96 -7.61 1.33
C CYS A 200 -27.62 -9.03 0.86
N SER A 201 -27.28 -9.89 1.81
CA SER A 201 -27.06 -11.31 1.53
C SER A 201 -28.38 -12.02 1.17
N VAL A 202 -28.33 -12.96 0.24
CA VAL A 202 -29.48 -13.79 -0.12
C VAL A 202 -29.56 -14.97 0.85
N ARG A 203 -30.67 -15.09 1.59
CA ARG A 203 -30.97 -16.33 2.32
C ARG A 203 -31.20 -17.45 1.30
N THR A 204 -30.20 -18.30 1.09
CA THR A 204 -30.42 -19.58 0.42
C THR A 204 -31.00 -20.53 1.47
N LEU A 205 -32.31 -20.76 1.43
CA LEU A 205 -32.93 -21.82 2.21
C LEU A 205 -32.46 -23.16 1.61
N LEU A 206 -31.56 -23.85 2.31
CA LEU A 206 -31.28 -25.28 2.09
C LEU A 206 -32.31 -26.12 2.85
#